data_AF-A0A7Z9ZJL7-F1
#
_entry.id   AF-A0A7Z9ZJL7-F1
#
_cell.length_a   1.000
_cell.length_b   1.000
_cell.length_c   1.000
_cell.angle_alpha   90.00
_cell.angle_beta   90.00
_cell.angle_gamma   90.00
#
_symmetry.space_group_name_H-M   'P 1'
#
loop_
_entity.id
_entity.type
_entity.pdbx_description
1 polymer ?
#
loop_
_entity_poly.entity_id
_entity_poly.type
_entity_poly.pdbx_seq_one_letter_code
_entity_poly.pdbx_strand_id
1 'polypeptide(L)'
;MSVVSVILPCYNVAPTIDETLDSLARQTLSDFEVIAVDDGSDDPTRERLAAWAARDSRFRVFSQPHAGVIAVADTLKEDSIDAIRELHRMGGMRGMWQV
;
A
#
# COMPACT_ATOMS: atom_id res chain seq x y z
N MET A 1 15.35 -7.85 2.61
CA MET A 1 15.08 -6.63 1.84
C MET A 1 14.57 -7.13 0.51
N SER A 2 13.33 -6.82 0.18
CA SER A 2 12.67 -7.31 -1.04
C SER A 2 13.37 -6.74 -2.26
N VAL A 3 13.56 -7.51 -3.33
CA VAL A 3 14.18 -6.99 -4.57
C VAL A 3 13.21 -6.15 -5.40
N VAL A 4 11.90 -6.31 -5.17
CA VAL A 4 10.85 -5.55 -5.85
C VAL A 4 9.76 -5.16 -4.84
N SER A 5 9.28 -3.93 -4.93
CA SER A 5 8.09 -3.47 -4.20
C SER A 5 7.02 -3.05 -5.21
N VAL A 6 5.85 -3.69 -5.13
CA VAL A 6 4.69 -3.40 -5.97
C VAL A 6 3.77 -2.44 -5.22
N ILE A 7 3.57 -1.27 -5.78
CA ILE A 7 2.76 -0.22 -5.19
C ILE A 7 1.35 -0.25 -5.80
N LEU A 8 0.32 -0.41 -4.96
CA LEU A 8 -1.06 -0.67 -5.40
C LEU A 8 -2.06 0.34 -4.82
N PRO A 9 -2.27 1.51 -5.47
CA PRO A 9 -3.35 2.43 -5.12
C PRO A 9 -4.72 1.77 -5.37
N CYS A 10 -5.61 1.83 -4.38
CA CYS A 10 -6.93 1.20 -4.43
C CYS A 10 -8.02 2.21 -4.06
N TYR A 11 -9.05 2.33 -4.89
CA TYR A 11 -10.27 3.06 -4.56
C TYR A 11 -11.45 2.42 -5.28
N ASN A 12 -12.39 1.83 -4.53
CA ASN A 12 -13.58 1.18 -5.08
C ASN A 12 -13.28 0.14 -6.17
N VAL A 13 -12.31 -0.74 -5.90
CA VAL A 13 -11.82 -1.78 -6.82
C VAL A 13 -12.24 -3.20 -6.39
N ALA A 14 -13.27 -3.34 -5.56
CA ALA A 14 -13.74 -4.65 -5.10
C ALA A 14 -14.01 -5.65 -6.25
N PRO A 15 -14.49 -5.24 -7.45
CA PRO A 15 -14.70 -6.17 -8.56
C PRO A 15 -13.43 -6.84 -9.11
N THR A 16 -12.25 -6.23 -8.95
CA THR A 16 -11.01 -6.67 -9.61
C THR A 16 -9.86 -6.96 -8.64
N ILE A 17 -9.99 -6.54 -7.38
CA ILE A 17 -8.87 -6.58 -6.43
C ILE A 17 -8.41 -8.01 -6.15
N ASP A 18 -9.31 -8.98 -6.02
CA ASP A 18 -8.92 -10.37 -5.73
C ASP A 18 -8.15 -11.02 -6.88
N GLU A 19 -8.58 -10.79 -8.13
CA GLU A 19 -7.86 -11.29 -9.32
C GLU A 19 -6.45 -10.68 -9.39
N THR A 20 -6.33 -9.40 -9.08
CA THR A 20 -5.06 -8.67 -9.07
C THR A 20 -4.11 -9.25 -8.02
N LEU A 21 -4.57 -9.42 -6.78
CA LEU A 21 -3.75 -9.93 -5.68
C LEU A 21 -3.42 -11.40 -5.84
N ASP A 22 -4.33 -12.21 -6.38
CA ASP A 22 -4.10 -13.61 -6.71
C ASP A 22 -3.08 -13.78 -7.84
N SER A 23 -3.11 -12.88 -8.84
CA SER A 23 -2.06 -12.79 -9.86
C SER A 23 -0.70 -12.47 -9.24
N LEU A 24 -0.62 -11.47 -8.36
CA LEU A 24 0.61 -11.13 -7.63
C LEU A 24 1.09 -12.30 -6.74
N ALA A 25 0.18 -12.98 -6.05
CA ALA A 25 0.54 -14.08 -5.16
C ALA A 25 1.18 -15.26 -5.91
N ARG A 26 0.81 -15.46 -7.18
CA ARG A 26 1.34 -16.52 -8.06
C ARG A 26 2.64 -16.19 -8.80
N GLN A 27 3.21 -15.00 -8.61
CA GLN A 27 4.45 -14.64 -9.30
C GLN A 27 5.59 -15.62 -8.97
N THR A 28 6.41 -15.93 -9.98
CA THR A 28 7.55 -16.86 -9.84
C THR A 28 8.70 -16.26 -9.04
N LEU A 29 8.84 -14.93 -9.05
CA LEU A 29 9.70 -14.20 -8.13
C LEU A 29 9.04 -14.20 -6.74
N SER A 30 9.70 -14.74 -5.72
CA SER A 30 9.18 -14.77 -4.35
C SER A 30 9.61 -13.59 -3.48
N ASP A 31 10.73 -12.95 -3.82
CA ASP A 31 11.35 -11.87 -3.03
C ASP A 31 10.82 -10.49 -3.41
N PHE A 32 9.52 -10.29 -3.20
CA PHE A 32 8.86 -9.00 -3.40
C PHE A 32 7.86 -8.70 -2.27
N GLU A 33 7.47 -7.43 -2.15
CA GLU A 33 6.35 -7.00 -1.32
C GLU A 33 5.29 -6.28 -2.16
N VAL A 34 4.05 -6.27 -1.68
CA VAL A 34 2.95 -5.49 -2.21
C VAL A 34 2.52 -4.50 -1.14
N ILE A 35 2.53 -3.22 -1.49
CA ILE A 35 2.06 -2.13 -0.62
C ILE A 35 0.78 -1.59 -1.24
N ALA A 36 -0.35 -2.01 -0.71
CA ALA A 36 -1.67 -1.55 -1.13
C ALA A 36 -2.13 -0.37 -0.25
N VAL A 37 -2.65 0.67 -0.87
CA VAL A 37 -3.20 1.84 -0.16
C VAL A 37 -4.65 2.02 -0.57
N ASP A 38 -5.55 1.81 0.37
CA ASP A 38 -6.97 2.12 0.23
C ASP A 38 -7.21 3.63 0.42
N ASP A 39 -7.63 4.32 -0.64
CA ASP A 39 -7.92 5.75 -0.68
C ASP A 39 -9.37 6.05 -0.26
N GLY A 40 -9.79 5.47 0.85
CA GLY A 40 -11.10 5.73 1.43
C GLY A 40 -12.25 5.09 0.67
N SER A 41 -12.10 3.84 0.19
CA SER A 41 -13.18 3.13 -0.49
C SER A 41 -14.43 3.01 0.38
N ASP A 42 -15.60 3.09 -0.27
CA ASP A 42 -16.92 2.85 0.33
C ASP A 42 -17.53 1.50 -0.07
N ASP A 43 -16.82 0.74 -0.91
CA ASP A 43 -17.11 -0.65 -1.23
C ASP A 43 -16.26 -1.64 -0.38
N PRO A 44 -16.42 -2.96 -0.55
CA PRO A 44 -15.65 -3.96 0.20
C PRO A 44 -14.14 -4.02 -0.11
N THR A 45 -13.55 -3.09 -0.87
CA THR A 45 -12.12 -3.10 -1.23
C THR A 45 -11.23 -3.26 0.01
N ARG A 46 -11.47 -2.47 1.06
CA ARG A 46 -10.67 -2.51 2.29
C ARG A 46 -10.71 -3.87 2.99
N GLU A 47 -11.88 -4.48 3.06
CA GLU A 47 -12.06 -5.80 3.69
C GLU A 47 -11.29 -6.88 2.91
N ARG A 48 -11.37 -6.85 1.57
CA ARG A 48 -10.64 -7.79 0.70
C ARG A 48 -9.13 -7.62 0.85
N LEU A 49 -8.63 -6.39 0.80
CA LEU A 49 -7.21 -6.08 1.03
C LEU A 49 -6.72 -6.65 2.38
N ALA A 50 -7.48 -6.43 3.45
CA ALA A 50 -7.14 -6.94 4.78
C ALA A 50 -7.10 -8.48 4.85
N ALA A 51 -8.04 -9.15 4.18
CA ALA A 51 -8.07 -10.60 4.10
C ALA A 51 -6.82 -11.17 3.40
N TRP A 52 -6.34 -10.50 2.35
CA TRP A 52 -5.10 -10.89 1.66
C TRP A 52 -3.85 -10.65 2.50
N ALA A 53 -3.75 -9.51 3.19
CA ALA A 53 -2.65 -9.22 4.10
C ALA A 53 -2.56 -10.22 5.27
N ALA A 54 -3.71 -10.74 5.74
CA ALA A 54 -3.75 -11.78 6.76
C ALA A 54 -3.29 -13.17 6.22
N ARG A 55 -3.46 -13.42 4.92
CA ARG A 55 -3.15 -14.69 4.26
C ARG A 55 -1.69 -14.79 3.79
N ASP A 56 -1.13 -13.69 3.29
CA ASP A 56 0.20 -13.67 2.68
C ASP A 56 0.98 -12.45 3.17
N SER A 57 2.08 -12.71 3.88
CA SER A 57 2.89 -11.69 4.55
C SER A 57 3.61 -10.74 3.60
N ARG A 58 3.61 -11.03 2.29
CA ARG A 58 4.14 -10.10 1.27
C ARG A 58 3.20 -8.90 1.07
N PHE A 59 1.94 -9.00 1.47
CA PHE A 59 0.95 -7.94 1.29
C PHE A 59 0.83 -7.08 2.54
N ARG A 60 1.05 -5.77 2.37
CA ARG A 60 0.92 -4.74 3.39
C ARG A 60 -0.15 -3.75 2.94
N VAL A 61 -1.06 -3.41 3.86
CA VAL A 61 -2.22 -2.59 3.55
C VAL A 61 -2.20 -1.34 4.41
N PHE A 62 -2.38 -0.20 3.78
CA PHE A 62 -2.59 1.09 4.41
C PHE A 62 -3.95 1.64 3.98
N SER A 63 -4.47 2.58 4.76
CA SER A 63 -5.71 3.26 4.42
C SER A 63 -5.62 4.73 4.78
N GLN A 64 -6.17 5.57 3.94
CA GLN A 64 -6.28 7.01 4.13
C GLN A 64 -7.70 7.49 3.80
N PRO A 65 -8.12 8.66 4.30
CA PRO A 65 -9.29 9.34 3.76
C PRO A 65 -9.11 9.63 2.26
N HIS A 66 -10.21 9.59 1.50
CA HIS A 66 -10.17 9.81 0.05
C HIS A 66 -9.55 11.16 -0.30
N ALA A 67 -8.42 11.12 -1.00
CA ALA A 67 -7.64 12.29 -1.39
C ALA A 67 -7.09 12.18 -2.83
N GLY A 68 -7.44 11.11 -3.56
CA GLY A 68 -7.06 10.87 -4.94
C GLY A 68 -5.68 10.21 -5.08
N VAL A 69 -5.40 9.74 -6.30
CA VAL A 69 -4.21 8.93 -6.61
C VAL A 69 -2.87 9.63 -6.33
N ILE A 70 -2.83 10.96 -6.40
CA ILE A 70 -1.60 11.72 -6.08
C ILE A 70 -1.31 11.63 -4.59
N ALA A 71 -2.31 11.80 -3.73
CA ALA A 71 -2.15 11.66 -2.29
C ALA A 71 -1.76 10.23 -1.93
N VAL A 72 -2.32 9.23 -2.60
CA VAL A 72 -1.90 7.84 -2.45
C VAL A 72 -0.43 7.65 -2.86
N ALA A 73 -0.03 8.21 -4.00
CA ALA A 73 1.36 8.16 -4.42
C ALA A 73 2.29 8.89 -3.44
N ASP A 74 1.84 9.96 -2.78
CA ASP A 74 2.60 10.67 -1.76
C ASP A 74 2.74 9.84 -0.48
N THR A 75 1.66 9.18 -0.04
CA THR A 75 1.71 8.15 1.02
C THR A 75 2.75 7.07 0.69
N LEU A 76 2.90 6.72 -0.59
CA LEU A 76 3.79 5.66 -1.06
C LEU A 76 5.22 6.12 -1.35
N LYS A 77 5.42 7.40 -1.69
CA LYS A 77 6.73 8.04 -1.83
C LYS A 77 7.49 8.06 -0.49
N GLU A 78 6.77 8.07 0.63
CA GLU A 78 7.34 8.04 1.97
C GLU A 78 7.66 6.61 2.48
N ASP A 79 7.09 5.57 1.83
CA ASP A 79 7.12 4.19 2.34
C ASP A 79 8.14 3.25 1.67
N SER A 80 8.64 3.60 0.49
CA SER A 80 9.08 2.55 -0.44
C SER A 80 10.49 1.98 -0.28
N ILE A 81 11.48 2.59 0.41
CA ILE A 81 12.87 2.16 0.11
C ILE A 81 13.77 1.70 1.25
N ASP A 82 13.49 1.94 2.52
CA ASP A 82 14.23 1.40 3.71
C ASP A 82 14.28 2.51 4.72
N ALA A 83 14.41 3.71 4.22
CA ALA A 83 13.84 4.81 4.88
C ALA A 83 12.28 4.66 4.79
N ILE A 84 11.55 4.79 5.88
CA ILE A 84 12.06 5.60 6.96
C ILE A 84 12.22 4.82 8.26
N ARG A 85 12.97 3.68 8.20
CA ARG A 85 13.48 2.80 9.31
C ARG A 85 14.02 3.53 10.57
N GLU A 86 14.14 4.86 10.55
CA GLU A 86 14.77 5.69 11.57
C GLU A 86 13.94 6.95 11.95
N LEU A 87 13.02 7.46 11.11
CA LEU A 87 12.28 8.69 11.45
C LEU A 87 11.29 8.49 12.60
N HIS A 88 10.81 7.26 12.79
CA HIS A 88 10.00 6.88 13.94
C HIS A 88 10.81 6.74 15.26
N ARG A 89 12.14 6.89 15.26
CA ARG A 89 12.96 6.90 16.50
C ARG A 89 13.22 8.31 17.07
N MET A 90 13.00 9.38 16.29
CA MET A 90 13.54 10.72 16.60
C MET A 90 12.55 11.90 16.64
N GLY A 91 11.26 11.75 16.34
CA GLY A 91 10.22 12.76 16.60
C GLY A 91 10.47 14.20 16.08
N GLY A 92 9.83 14.59 14.96
CA GLY A 92 9.70 15.98 14.50
C GLY A 92 10.01 16.13 13.00
N MET A 93 9.39 17.01 12.19
CA MET A 93 8.49 18.17 12.35
C MET A 93 7.65 18.29 11.05
N ARG A 94 6.33 18.48 11.14
CA ARG A 94 5.60 19.75 10.89
C ARG A 94 6.08 20.58 9.68
N GLY A 95 5.30 20.51 8.60
CA GLY A 95 5.01 21.66 7.73
C GLY A 95 5.91 21.84 6.53
N MET A 96 5.70 21.08 5.46
CA MET A 96 6.27 21.46 4.15
C MET A 96 5.58 20.81 2.95
N TRP A 97 4.26 20.86 2.83
CA TRP A 97 3.59 20.52 1.57
C TRP A 97 2.39 21.44 1.34
N GLN A 98 2.68 22.69 0.95
CA GLN A 98 1.78 23.45 0.09
C GLN A 98 2.29 23.31 -1.33
N VAL A 99 1.59 22.51 -2.12
CA VAL A 99 1.38 22.73 -3.56
C VAL A 99 -0.01 22.23 -3.90
#